data_AF-B4QIU7-F1
#
_entry.id   AF-B4QIU7-F1
#
_cell.length_a   1.000
_cell.length_b   1.000
_cell.length_c   1.000
_cell.angle_alpha   90.00
_cell.angle_beta   90.00
_cell.angle_gamma   90.00
#
_symmetry.space_group_name_H-M   'P 1'
#
loop_
_entity.id
_entity.type
_entity.pdbx_description
1 polymer ?
#
loop_
_entity_poly.entity_id
_entity_poly.type
_entity_poly.pdbx_seq_one_letter_code
_entity_poly.pdbx_strand_id
1 'polypeptide(L)'
;MEASFTKLWETCTWRQSYGANDLEESQLNQEYLKEGSVFVHNNDVDGKPLLIFRVKLHSKSKNLDELIRIVVYWVERTQREQHLTQLTIFFDMAGTGLATMDLDFVKRIVETFKQYYPNTLNYILVFELAWVLNAAFKVIKALLPPKAVEILKMISKKDINQYITKDNCLASWGGEDNYEFSFVPEAKKVTSKPVAANAGDDEQFDKKGPNLERESAVGSVLVTRLHPEEVGPSVA
;
A
#
# COMPACT_ATOMS: atom_id res chain seq x y z
N MET A 1 -18.50 -13.43 -13.66
CA MET A 1 -18.23 -12.02 -14.00
C MET A 1 -18.83 -11.09 -12.94
N GLU A 2 -20.11 -11.25 -12.57
CA GLU A 2 -20.77 -10.42 -11.55
C GLU A 2 -20.06 -10.42 -10.19
N ALA A 3 -19.72 -11.58 -9.62
CA ALA A 3 -19.06 -11.63 -8.31
C ALA A 3 -17.71 -10.90 -8.26
N SER A 4 -16.96 -10.88 -9.37
CA SER A 4 -15.70 -10.13 -9.46
C SER A 4 -15.95 -8.62 -9.59
N PHE A 5 -16.99 -8.24 -10.33
CA PHE A 5 -17.40 -6.83 -10.47
C PHE A 5 -17.89 -6.27 -9.13
N THR A 6 -18.74 -6.99 -8.41
CA THR A 6 -19.21 -6.60 -7.08
C THR A 6 -18.05 -6.40 -6.11
N LYS A 7 -17.10 -7.35 -6.04
CA LYS A 7 -15.92 -7.21 -5.16
C LYS A 7 -15.05 -6.01 -5.52
N LEU A 8 -14.85 -5.77 -6.81
CA LEU A 8 -14.11 -4.60 -7.27
C LEU A 8 -14.81 -3.30 -6.82
N TRP A 9 -16.13 -3.21 -7.03
CA TRP A 9 -16.93 -2.06 -6.63
C TRP A 9 -16.93 -1.83 -5.11
N GLU A 10 -17.11 -2.88 -4.32
CA GLU A 10 -17.04 -2.84 -2.85
C GLU A 10 -15.66 -2.37 -2.38
N THR A 11 -14.59 -2.86 -3.01
CA THR A 11 -13.22 -2.42 -2.71
C THR A 11 -13.04 -0.94 -3.04
N CYS A 12 -13.49 -0.46 -4.19
CA CYS A 12 -13.41 0.96 -4.55
C CYS A 12 -14.18 1.84 -3.55
N THR A 13 -15.40 1.42 -3.18
CA THR A 13 -16.24 2.12 -2.18
C THR A 13 -15.55 2.18 -0.82
N TRP A 14 -14.97 1.07 -0.38
CA TRP A 14 -14.19 1.01 0.86
C TRP A 14 -12.95 1.90 0.79
N ARG A 15 -12.16 1.83 -0.28
CA ARG A 15 -10.95 2.66 -0.43
C ARG A 15 -11.27 4.15 -0.34
N GLN A 16 -12.37 4.58 -0.99
CA GLN A 16 -12.83 5.97 -0.97
C GLN A 16 -13.28 6.38 0.44
N SER A 17 -14.15 5.60 1.08
CA SER A 17 -14.68 5.92 2.41
C SER A 17 -13.64 5.82 3.53
N TYR A 18 -12.70 4.88 3.42
CA TYR A 18 -11.63 4.66 4.40
C TYR A 18 -10.49 5.67 4.23
N GLY A 19 -10.36 6.26 3.03
CA GLY A 19 -9.23 7.12 2.67
C GLY A 19 -7.91 6.35 2.53
N ALA A 20 -7.96 5.10 2.07
CA ALA A 20 -6.79 4.21 2.06
C ALA A 20 -5.63 4.76 1.20
N ASN A 21 -5.94 5.34 0.04
CA ASN A 21 -4.94 5.92 -0.87
C ASN A 21 -4.17 7.09 -0.23
N ASP A 22 -4.87 7.90 0.57
CA ASP A 22 -4.40 9.17 1.13
C ASP A 22 -4.06 9.03 2.63
N LEU A 23 -3.90 7.79 3.10
CA LEU A 23 -3.59 7.50 4.49
C LEU A 23 -2.13 7.87 4.79
N GLU A 24 -1.95 8.96 5.52
CA GLU A 24 -0.64 9.50 5.92
C GLU A 24 -0.31 9.17 7.37
N GLU A 25 0.98 9.15 7.71
CA GLU A 25 1.45 8.82 9.06
C GLU A 25 0.91 9.76 10.14
N SER A 26 0.61 11.01 9.82
CA SER A 26 0.04 11.99 10.76
C SER A 26 -1.39 11.70 11.18
N GLN A 27 -2.11 10.84 10.44
CA GLN A 27 -3.50 10.44 10.71
C GLN A 27 -3.59 9.14 11.53
N LEU A 28 -2.45 8.64 11.99
CA LEU A 28 -2.32 7.39 12.73
C LEU A 28 -2.05 7.66 14.21
N ASN A 29 -2.43 6.69 15.04
CA ASN A 29 -2.02 6.68 16.44
C ASN A 29 -0.49 6.60 16.52
N GLN A 30 0.14 7.67 16.99
CA GLN A 30 1.59 7.81 17.00
C GLN A 30 2.29 6.85 17.96
N GLU A 31 1.63 6.45 19.04
CA GLU A 31 2.16 5.46 19.97
C GLU A 31 2.22 4.09 19.28
N TYR A 32 1.13 3.68 18.64
CA TYR A 32 1.03 2.37 17.98
C TYR A 32 1.94 2.28 16.76
N LEU A 33 2.14 3.40 16.05
CA LEU A 33 3.05 3.46 14.91
C LEU A 33 4.52 3.33 15.33
N LYS A 34 4.92 3.97 16.44
CA LYS A 34 6.32 4.08 16.86
C LYS A 34 6.80 2.91 17.72
N GLU A 35 5.91 2.15 18.34
CA GLU A 35 6.29 0.99 19.16
C GLU A 35 6.87 -0.18 18.35
N GLY A 36 6.59 -0.22 17.04
CA GLY A 36 7.04 -1.28 16.13
C GLY A 36 6.41 -2.63 16.37
N SER A 37 5.14 -2.70 16.80
CA SER A 37 4.39 -3.96 16.84
C SER A 37 4.04 -4.43 15.43
N VAL A 38 3.90 -3.51 14.47
CA VAL A 38 3.67 -3.76 13.05
C VAL A 38 4.58 -2.88 12.22
N PHE A 39 5.36 -3.47 11.29
CA PHE A 39 6.23 -2.74 10.38
C PHE A 39 6.62 -3.56 9.15
N VAL A 40 7.16 -2.91 8.12
CA VAL A 40 7.75 -3.59 6.96
C VAL A 40 9.27 -3.50 7.01
N HIS A 41 9.96 -4.62 6.79
CA HIS A 41 11.42 -4.65 6.72
C HIS A 41 11.94 -5.90 6.00
N ASN A 42 12.95 -5.74 5.14
CA ASN A 42 13.54 -6.79 4.30
C ASN A 42 12.53 -7.61 3.49
N ASN A 43 13.03 -8.68 2.85
CA ASN A 43 12.25 -9.52 1.95
C ASN A 43 12.37 -11.01 2.31
N ASP A 44 11.38 -11.79 1.88
CA ASP A 44 11.47 -13.24 1.81
C ASP A 44 12.37 -13.70 0.65
N VAL A 45 12.57 -15.02 0.54
CA VAL A 45 13.35 -15.66 -0.53
C VAL A 45 12.81 -15.42 -1.95
N ASP A 46 11.54 -15.03 -2.09
CA ASP A 46 10.90 -14.69 -3.36
C ASP A 46 10.99 -13.18 -3.67
N GLY A 47 11.71 -12.43 -2.83
CA GLY A 47 11.89 -10.99 -2.96
C GLY A 47 10.66 -10.18 -2.56
N LYS A 48 9.76 -10.71 -1.73
CA LYS A 48 8.56 -10.02 -1.27
C LYS A 48 8.76 -9.38 0.11
N PRO A 49 8.37 -8.11 0.31
CA PRO A 49 8.57 -7.45 1.59
C PRO A 49 7.88 -8.16 2.74
N LEU A 50 8.54 -8.18 3.91
CA LEU A 50 7.98 -8.77 5.12
C LEU A 50 7.15 -7.73 5.87
N LEU A 51 5.84 -7.92 5.95
CA LEU A 51 4.96 -7.23 6.90
C LEU A 51 5.00 -7.98 8.24
N ILE A 52 5.78 -7.45 9.17
CA ILE A 52 6.16 -8.08 10.43
C ILE A 52 5.19 -7.66 11.54
N PHE A 53 4.69 -8.65 12.27
CA PHE A 53 3.89 -8.48 13.48
C PHE A 53 4.67 -9.04 14.68
N ARG A 54 5.19 -8.16 15.56
CA ARG A 54 5.83 -8.55 16.83
C ARG A 54 4.76 -8.75 17.90
N VAL A 55 4.19 -9.96 17.98
CA VAL A 55 3.00 -10.24 18.79
C VAL A 55 3.25 -10.05 20.29
N LYS A 56 4.48 -10.23 20.76
CA LYS A 56 4.87 -9.93 22.16
C LYS A 56 4.66 -8.47 22.59
N LEU A 57 4.60 -7.52 21.64
CA LEU A 57 4.36 -6.09 21.90
C LEU A 57 2.88 -5.71 21.81
N HIS A 58 2.01 -6.65 21.42
CA HIS A 58 0.58 -6.40 21.32
C HIS A 58 -0.06 -6.29 22.71
N SER A 59 -1.05 -5.42 22.82
CA SER A 59 -1.92 -5.32 24.00
C SER A 59 -3.38 -5.28 23.57
N LYS A 60 -4.22 -6.09 24.24
CA LYS A 60 -5.68 -6.13 24.03
C LYS A 60 -6.40 -4.84 24.44
N SER A 61 -5.73 -3.96 25.18
CA SER A 61 -6.28 -2.65 25.56
C SER A 61 -6.26 -1.63 24.43
N LYS A 62 -5.51 -1.91 23.34
CA LYS A 62 -5.37 -0.99 22.22
C LYS A 62 -6.64 -0.95 21.38
N ASN A 63 -6.90 0.20 20.78
CA ASN A 63 -8.02 0.34 19.87
C ASN A 63 -7.78 -0.49 18.60
N LEU A 64 -8.70 -1.42 18.33
CA LEU A 64 -8.59 -2.35 17.21
C LEU A 64 -8.64 -1.64 15.84
N ASP A 65 -9.48 -0.62 15.69
CA ASP A 65 -9.61 0.10 14.42
C ASP A 65 -8.35 0.92 14.14
N GLU A 66 -7.72 1.51 15.16
CA GLU A 66 -6.44 2.20 15.01
C GLU A 66 -5.30 1.24 14.64
N LEU A 67 -5.24 0.04 15.23
CA LEU A 67 -4.26 -0.98 14.84
C LEU A 67 -4.43 -1.42 13.39
N ILE A 68 -5.67 -1.57 12.93
CA ILE A 68 -5.94 -1.90 11.52
C ILE A 68 -5.55 -0.74 10.59
N ARG A 69 -5.71 0.52 11.02
CA ARG A 69 -5.19 1.67 10.27
C ARG A 69 -3.67 1.62 10.13
N ILE A 70 -2.92 1.17 11.15
CA ILE A 70 -1.47 0.94 11.04
C ILE A 70 -1.15 -0.15 10.01
N VAL A 71 -1.89 -1.27 10.04
CA VAL A 71 -1.71 -2.36 9.07
C VAL A 71 -1.97 -1.87 7.64
N VAL A 72 -3.10 -1.18 7.42
CA VAL A 72 -3.46 -0.61 6.12
C VAL A 72 -2.42 0.39 5.65
N TYR A 73 -1.92 1.27 6.54
CA TYR A 73 -0.87 2.21 6.20
C TYR A 73 0.38 1.51 5.65
N TRP A 74 0.87 0.47 6.33
CA TRP A 74 2.05 -0.27 5.87
C TRP A 74 1.82 -0.99 4.54
N VAL A 75 0.63 -1.55 4.32
CA VAL A 75 0.26 -2.15 3.03
C VAL A 75 0.28 -1.09 1.93
N GLU A 76 -0.41 0.04 2.13
CA GLU A 76 -0.53 1.11 1.13
C GLU A 76 0.82 1.77 0.84
N ARG A 77 1.62 2.06 1.88
CA ARG A 77 3.00 2.53 1.73
C ARG A 77 3.82 1.58 0.87
N THR A 78 3.75 0.28 1.13
CA THR A 78 4.49 -0.70 0.34
C THR A 78 4.03 -0.73 -1.11
N GLN A 79 2.73 -0.57 -1.39
CA GLN A 79 2.22 -0.48 -2.77
C GLN A 79 2.64 0.82 -3.48
N ARG A 80 2.83 1.92 -2.75
CA ARG A 80 3.37 3.18 -3.30
C ARG A 80 4.86 3.08 -3.62
N GLU A 81 5.62 2.37 -2.81
CA GLU A 81 7.06 2.16 -2.98
C GLU A 81 7.37 1.08 -4.03
N GLN A 82 6.58 0.00 -4.03
CA GLN A 82 6.74 -1.19 -4.87
C GLN A 82 5.40 -1.57 -5.50
N HIS A 83 5.09 -0.93 -6.63
CA HIS A 83 3.81 -1.10 -7.33
C HIS A 83 3.45 -2.56 -7.60
N LEU A 84 2.25 -2.97 -7.18
CA LEU A 84 1.68 -4.31 -7.37
C LEU A 84 2.52 -5.44 -6.77
N THR A 85 3.39 -5.14 -5.80
CA THR A 85 4.15 -6.16 -5.09
C THR A 85 3.24 -6.98 -4.18
N GLN A 86 3.58 -8.25 -4.00
CA GLN A 86 2.98 -9.06 -2.94
C GLN A 86 3.75 -8.87 -1.64
N LEU A 87 3.11 -9.19 -0.52
CA LEU A 87 3.66 -9.11 0.83
C LEU A 87 3.73 -10.50 1.45
N THR A 88 4.75 -10.73 2.27
CA THR A 88 4.75 -11.86 3.20
C THR A 88 4.39 -11.36 4.59
N ILE A 89 3.32 -11.89 5.18
CA ILE A 89 3.00 -11.61 6.58
C ILE A 89 3.89 -12.48 7.46
N PHE A 90 4.63 -11.86 8.37
CA PHE A 90 5.49 -12.55 9.32
C PHE A 90 5.01 -12.30 10.76
N PHE A 91 4.35 -13.29 11.36
CA PHE A 91 3.98 -13.26 12.77
C PHE A 91 5.14 -13.77 13.63
N ASP A 92 5.86 -12.85 14.27
CA ASP A 92 6.86 -13.17 15.29
C ASP A 92 6.15 -13.50 16.61
N MET A 93 6.02 -14.81 16.88
CA MET A 93 5.42 -15.33 18.11
C MET A 93 6.44 -15.58 19.21
N ALA A 94 7.74 -15.33 18.99
CA ALA A 94 8.76 -15.63 19.98
C ALA A 94 8.54 -14.82 21.27
N GLY A 95 8.45 -15.53 22.40
CA GLY A 95 8.14 -14.92 23.70
C GLY A 95 6.68 -14.49 23.88
N THR A 96 5.78 -14.88 22.97
CA THR A 96 4.33 -14.59 23.07
C THR A 96 3.66 -15.59 24.01
N GLY A 97 2.86 -15.06 24.95
CA GLY A 97 2.01 -15.84 25.84
C GLY A 97 0.52 -15.69 25.53
N LEU A 98 -0.34 -16.34 26.31
CA LEU A 98 -1.80 -16.23 26.16
C LEU A 98 -2.33 -14.80 26.39
N ALA A 99 -1.64 -13.99 27.20
CA ALA A 99 -2.05 -12.63 27.52
C ALA A 99 -2.00 -11.69 26.31
N THR A 100 -0.98 -11.82 25.46
CA THR A 100 -0.76 -10.97 24.28
C THR A 100 -1.42 -11.53 23.01
N MET A 101 -1.92 -12.77 23.03
CA MET A 101 -2.69 -13.33 21.92
C MET A 101 -4.08 -12.70 21.83
N ASP A 102 -4.34 -11.94 20.78
CA ASP A 102 -5.60 -11.26 20.51
C ASP A 102 -6.26 -11.82 19.24
N LEU A 103 -7.26 -12.69 19.44
CA LEU A 103 -7.95 -13.34 18.34
C LEU A 103 -8.78 -12.37 17.52
N ASP A 104 -9.31 -11.31 18.13
CA ASP A 104 -10.17 -10.38 17.41
C ASP A 104 -9.34 -9.47 16.52
N PHE A 105 -8.13 -9.11 16.95
CA PHE A 105 -7.18 -8.44 16.07
C PHE A 105 -6.79 -9.31 14.87
N VAL A 106 -6.42 -10.58 15.10
CA VAL A 106 -6.05 -11.49 14.00
C VAL A 106 -7.22 -11.73 13.05
N LYS A 107 -8.45 -11.89 13.56
CA LYS A 107 -9.66 -11.98 12.72
C LYS A 107 -9.82 -10.76 11.83
N ARG A 108 -9.67 -9.56 12.40
CA ARG A 108 -9.83 -8.31 11.66
C ARG A 108 -8.76 -8.13 10.60
N ILE A 109 -7.52 -8.59 10.84
CA ILE A 109 -6.47 -8.67 9.80
C ILE A 109 -6.93 -9.60 8.67
N VAL A 110 -7.36 -10.82 8.98
CA VAL A 110 -7.82 -11.81 7.98
C VAL A 110 -8.96 -11.25 7.14
N GLU A 111 -9.95 -10.61 7.77
CA GLU A 111 -11.09 -9.98 7.09
C GLU A 111 -10.64 -8.84 6.17
N THR A 112 -9.74 -7.98 6.64
CA THR A 112 -9.20 -6.85 5.88
C THR A 112 -8.52 -7.34 4.58
N PHE A 113 -7.63 -8.33 4.69
CA PHE A 113 -6.96 -8.88 3.50
C PHE A 113 -7.93 -9.64 2.59
N LYS A 114 -8.85 -10.42 3.15
CA LYS A 114 -9.86 -11.18 2.39
C LYS A 114 -10.78 -10.28 1.58
N GLN A 115 -11.20 -9.14 2.14
CA GLN A 115 -12.17 -8.24 1.53
C GLN A 115 -11.52 -7.24 0.59
N TYR A 116 -10.41 -6.60 1.01
CA TYR A 116 -9.92 -5.39 0.35
C TYR A 116 -8.56 -5.55 -0.33
N TYR A 117 -7.80 -6.60 -0.01
CA TYR A 117 -6.47 -6.86 -0.58
C TYR A 117 -6.35 -8.28 -1.16
N PRO A 118 -7.23 -8.66 -2.11
CA PRO A 118 -7.17 -9.99 -2.72
C PRO A 118 -5.84 -10.19 -3.45
N ASN A 119 -5.31 -11.41 -3.41
CA ASN A 119 -4.07 -11.80 -4.10
C ASN A 119 -2.80 -11.01 -3.70
N THR A 120 -2.83 -10.30 -2.57
CA THR A 120 -1.70 -9.46 -2.13
C THR A 120 -0.66 -10.24 -1.31
N LEU A 121 -0.93 -11.49 -0.92
CA LEU A 121 -0.06 -12.27 -0.02
C LEU A 121 0.76 -13.34 -0.77
N ASN A 122 2.06 -13.39 -0.49
CA ASN A 122 2.98 -14.45 -0.93
C ASN A 122 3.03 -15.59 0.10
N TYR A 123 3.47 -15.31 1.32
CA TYR A 123 3.37 -16.23 2.46
C TYR A 123 2.65 -15.63 3.67
N ILE A 124 2.15 -16.52 4.53
CA ILE A 124 1.84 -16.20 5.92
C ILE A 124 2.74 -17.08 6.79
N LEU A 125 3.78 -16.48 7.37
CA LEU A 125 4.77 -17.16 8.19
C LEU A 125 4.44 -16.94 9.67
N VAL A 126 4.27 -18.03 10.43
CA VAL A 126 4.06 -17.99 11.88
C VAL A 126 5.28 -18.56 12.55
N PHE A 127 6.12 -17.68 13.10
CA PHE A 127 7.43 -18.01 13.65
C PHE A 127 7.37 -18.26 15.16
N GLU A 128 7.91 -19.40 15.61
CA GLU A 128 8.06 -19.76 17.03
C GLU A 128 6.73 -19.78 17.82
N LEU A 129 5.68 -20.37 17.23
CA LEU A 129 4.39 -20.54 17.94
C LEU A 129 4.53 -21.48 19.14
N ALA A 130 4.31 -20.96 20.35
CA ALA A 130 4.27 -21.75 21.56
C ALA A 130 3.12 -22.79 21.55
N TRP A 131 3.39 -24.01 22.03
CA TRP A 131 2.43 -25.12 21.98
C TRP A 131 1.10 -24.83 22.67
N VAL A 132 1.10 -23.99 23.72
CA VAL A 132 -0.10 -23.57 24.46
C VAL A 132 -1.06 -22.72 23.61
N LEU A 133 -0.55 -22.10 22.53
CA LEU A 133 -1.32 -21.26 21.63
C LEU A 133 -1.95 -22.04 20.46
N ASN A 134 -1.73 -23.36 20.37
CA ASN A 134 -2.23 -24.18 19.26
C ASN A 134 -3.76 -24.18 19.14
N ALA A 135 -4.50 -24.10 20.26
CA ALA A 135 -5.96 -24.05 20.22
C ALA A 135 -6.46 -22.75 19.57
N ALA A 136 -5.90 -21.61 19.99
CA ALA A 136 -6.14 -20.30 19.39
C ALA A 136 -5.79 -20.30 17.89
N PHE A 137 -4.65 -20.86 17.53
CA PHE A 137 -4.22 -20.97 16.13
C PHE A 137 -5.19 -21.79 15.28
N LYS A 138 -5.73 -22.92 15.78
CA LYS A 138 -6.72 -23.72 15.05
C LYS A 138 -7.99 -22.92 14.74
N VAL A 139 -8.44 -22.06 15.66
CA VAL A 139 -9.59 -21.18 15.44
C VAL A 139 -9.30 -20.20 14.30
N ILE A 140 -8.14 -19.53 14.33
CA ILE A 140 -7.75 -18.59 13.26
C ILE A 140 -7.61 -19.31 11.92
N LYS A 141 -6.96 -20.48 11.89
CA LYS A 141 -6.76 -21.26 10.66
C LYS A 141 -8.09 -21.64 10.02
N ALA A 142 -9.14 -21.92 10.79
CA ALA A 142 -10.47 -22.23 10.28
C ALA A 142 -11.17 -21.03 9.61
N LEU A 143 -10.76 -19.80 9.93
CA LEU A 143 -11.31 -18.57 9.33
C LEU A 143 -10.60 -18.19 8.02
N LEU A 144 -9.41 -18.73 7.78
CA LEU A 144 -8.64 -18.44 6.58
C LEU A 144 -9.33 -19.04 5.35
N PRO A 145 -9.40 -18.30 4.23
CA PRO A 145 -9.82 -18.88 2.96
C PRO A 145 -8.82 -19.96 2.51
N PRO A 146 -9.24 -20.96 1.70
CA PRO A 146 -8.37 -22.07 1.29
C PRO A 146 -7.01 -21.64 0.72
N LYS A 147 -6.99 -20.64 -0.17
CA LYS A 147 -5.75 -20.08 -0.73
C LYS A 147 -4.79 -19.52 0.33
N ALA A 148 -5.30 -18.91 1.40
CA ALA A 148 -4.46 -18.42 2.49
C ALA A 148 -3.90 -19.58 3.34
N VAL A 149 -4.64 -20.69 3.46
CA VAL A 149 -4.15 -21.90 4.15
C VAL A 149 -3.00 -22.56 3.38
N GLU A 150 -3.00 -22.53 2.06
CA GLU A 150 -1.93 -23.10 1.21
C GLU A 150 -0.58 -22.40 1.43
N ILE A 151 -0.61 -21.07 1.60
CA ILE A 151 0.58 -20.23 1.81
C ILE A 151 0.94 -20.02 3.30
N LEU A 152 0.15 -20.57 4.22
CA LEU A 152 0.40 -20.52 5.66
C LEU A 152 1.47 -21.54 6.07
N LYS A 153 2.58 -21.06 6.64
CA LYS A 153 3.70 -21.89 7.11
C LYS A 153 3.95 -21.65 8.60
N MET A 154 3.98 -22.75 9.34
CA MET A 154 4.43 -22.76 10.73
C MET A 154 5.94 -22.99 10.72
N ILE A 155 6.70 -22.04 11.23
CA ILE A 155 8.16 -22.06 11.15
C ILE A 155 8.80 -21.79 12.52
N SER A 156 10.08 -22.07 12.61
CA SER A 156 10.94 -21.99 13.78
C SER A 156 12.32 -21.46 13.38
N LYS A 157 13.21 -21.26 14.35
CA LYS A 157 14.62 -20.94 14.07
C LYS A 157 15.34 -21.96 13.20
N LYS A 158 14.87 -23.22 13.16
CA LYS A 158 15.54 -24.30 12.42
C LYS A 158 15.27 -24.23 10.91
N ASP A 159 14.14 -23.68 10.51
CA ASP A 159 13.63 -23.72 9.14
C ASP A 159 13.27 -22.33 8.57
N ILE A 160 13.43 -21.25 9.35
CA ILE A 160 13.27 -19.87 8.87
C ILE A 160 14.08 -19.57 7.60
N ASN A 161 15.28 -20.16 7.48
CA ASN A 161 16.17 -19.98 6.32
C ASN A 161 15.61 -20.57 5.00
N GLN A 162 14.53 -21.35 5.05
CA GLN A 162 13.81 -21.80 3.85
C GLN A 162 12.95 -20.68 3.24
N TYR A 163 12.65 -19.63 4.02
CA TYR A 163 11.71 -18.57 3.65
C TYR A 163 12.33 -17.18 3.70
N ILE A 164 13.38 -16.96 4.51
CA ILE A 164 14.08 -15.68 4.63
C ILE A 164 15.58 -15.98 4.62
N THR A 165 16.33 -15.37 3.71
CA THR A 165 17.79 -15.56 3.65
C THR A 165 18.46 -15.00 4.89
N LYS A 166 19.65 -15.49 5.24
CA LYS A 166 20.31 -15.17 6.51
C LYS A 166 20.63 -13.67 6.66
N ASP A 167 20.98 -13.01 5.57
CA ASP A 167 21.24 -11.57 5.46
C ASP A 167 19.97 -10.71 5.54
N ASN A 168 18.82 -11.23 5.11
CA ASN A 168 17.51 -10.57 5.26
C ASN A 168 16.82 -10.88 6.60
N CYS A 169 17.29 -11.89 7.32
CA CYS A 169 16.71 -12.36 8.57
C CYS A 169 17.26 -11.55 9.75
N LEU A 170 16.38 -11.07 10.63
CA LEU A 170 16.81 -10.34 11.83
C LEU A 170 17.66 -11.23 12.74
N ALA A 171 18.66 -10.63 13.39
CA ALA A 171 19.50 -11.27 14.39
C ALA A 171 18.68 -11.87 15.53
N SER A 172 17.56 -11.24 15.91
CA SER A 172 16.62 -11.77 16.91
C SER A 172 15.98 -13.11 16.51
N TRP A 173 15.91 -13.40 15.21
CA TRP A 173 15.40 -14.65 14.66
C TRP A 173 16.52 -15.64 14.29
N GLY A 174 17.78 -15.25 14.42
CA GLY A 174 18.97 -16.06 14.12
C GLY A 174 19.67 -15.71 12.81
N GLY A 175 19.34 -14.59 12.18
CA GLY A 175 20.01 -14.08 10.99
C GLY A 175 21.17 -13.10 11.28
N GLU A 176 21.53 -12.31 10.28
CA GLU A 176 22.66 -11.37 10.31
C GLU A 176 22.25 -9.90 10.32
N ASP A 177 20.96 -9.61 10.13
CA ASP A 177 20.47 -8.24 10.13
C ASP A 177 20.23 -7.73 11.57
N ASN A 178 21.02 -6.73 11.97
CA ASN A 178 20.94 -6.10 13.29
C ASN A 178 19.91 -4.95 13.35
N TYR A 179 19.01 -4.85 12.38
CA TYR A 179 17.97 -3.84 12.36
C TYR A 179 17.12 -3.84 13.64
N GLU A 180 17.00 -2.65 14.24
CA GLU A 180 16.04 -2.36 15.29
C GLU A 180 15.02 -1.35 14.76
N PHE A 181 13.74 -1.66 14.94
CA PHE A 181 12.68 -0.80 14.42
C PHE A 181 12.74 0.60 15.03
N SER A 182 12.79 1.60 14.15
CA SER A 182 12.47 2.99 14.43
C SER A 182 11.61 3.51 13.28
N PHE A 183 10.49 4.15 13.60
CA PHE A 183 9.60 4.66 12.56
C PHE A 183 10.27 5.80 11.78
N VAL A 184 10.34 5.64 10.45
CA VAL A 184 10.81 6.66 9.52
C VAL A 184 9.66 7.05 8.57
N PRO A 185 9.24 8.33 8.54
CA PRO A 185 8.22 8.82 7.61
C PRO A 185 8.55 8.56 6.14
N GLU A 186 7.53 8.50 5.29
CA GLU A 186 7.73 8.44 3.83
C GLU A 186 8.42 9.73 3.34
N ALA A 187 9.37 9.58 2.41
CA ALA A 187 9.92 10.75 1.72
C ALA A 187 8.80 11.41 0.92
N LYS A 188 8.43 12.65 1.27
CA LYS A 188 7.41 13.41 0.53
C LYS A 188 7.85 13.56 -0.92
N LYS A 189 7.23 12.81 -1.83
CA LYS A 189 7.34 13.09 -3.26
C LYS A 189 6.65 14.43 -3.49
N VAL A 190 7.41 15.46 -3.86
CA VAL A 190 6.85 16.75 -4.28
C VAL A 190 6.07 16.51 -5.56
N THR A 191 4.78 16.24 -5.44
CA THR A 191 3.87 16.19 -6.58
C THR A 191 3.49 17.61 -6.93
N SER A 192 4.07 18.16 -8.00
CA SER A 192 3.53 19.36 -8.63
C SER A 192 2.09 19.05 -9.03
N LYS A 193 1.11 19.75 -8.44
CA LYS A 193 -0.28 19.65 -8.87
C LYS A 193 -0.34 19.85 -10.39
N PRO A 194 -1.01 18.98 -11.16
CA PRO A 194 -1.28 19.29 -12.55
C PRO A 194 -2.13 20.55 -12.57
N VAL A 195 -1.64 21.58 -13.25
CA VAL A 195 -2.40 22.80 -13.54
C VAL A 195 -3.67 22.34 -14.26
N ALA A 196 -4.83 22.58 -13.66
CA ALA A 196 -6.11 22.33 -14.29
C ALA A 196 -6.10 23.03 -15.65
N ALA A 197 -6.18 22.25 -16.73
CA ALA A 197 -6.43 22.80 -18.05
C ALA A 197 -7.80 23.48 -17.96
N ASN A 198 -7.81 24.81 -18.08
CA ASN A 198 -9.04 25.59 -18.19
C ASN A 198 -9.87 24.99 -19.33
N ALA A 199 -11.06 24.50 -19.00
CA ALA A 199 -12.07 24.18 -19.98
C ALA A 199 -12.39 25.46 -20.75
N GLY A 200 -12.18 25.43 -22.07
CA GLY A 200 -12.50 26.53 -22.97
C GLY A 200 -14.00 26.82 -22.95
N ASP A 201 -14.31 28.11 -22.90
CA ASP A 201 -15.65 28.65 -22.97
C ASP A 201 -16.37 28.27 -24.27
N ASP A 202 -17.68 28.09 -24.14
CA ASP A 202 -18.63 27.57 -25.12
C ASP A 202 -18.68 28.35 -26.46
N GLU A 203 -18.56 27.65 -27.60
CA GLU A 203 -18.94 28.18 -28.91
C GLU A 203 -20.45 28.00 -29.14
N GLN A 204 -21.19 29.11 -29.08
CA GLN A 204 -22.59 29.20 -29.41
C GLN A 204 -22.77 29.29 -30.94
N PHE A 205 -23.42 28.27 -31.52
CA PHE A 205 -23.87 28.26 -32.91
C PHE A 205 -25.00 29.28 -33.13
N ASP A 206 -24.81 30.23 -34.06
CA ASP A 206 -25.91 31.06 -34.56
C ASP A 206 -26.00 31.03 -36.09
N LYS A 207 -27.24 30.97 -36.60
CA LYS A 207 -27.60 30.74 -38.01
C LYS A 207 -28.15 32.03 -38.65
N LYS A 208 -27.71 32.26 -39.89
CA LYS A 208 -28.32 33.04 -41.01
C LYS A 208 -28.17 34.59 -40.98
N GLY A 209 -27.54 35.12 -42.04
CA GLY A 209 -27.76 36.49 -42.54
C GLY A 209 -29.02 36.60 -43.43
N PRO A 210 -29.22 37.66 -44.24
CA PRO A 210 -28.37 38.85 -44.50
C PRO A 210 -29.12 40.21 -44.31
N ASN A 211 -28.42 41.36 -44.36
CA ASN A 211 -28.45 42.35 -45.47
C ASN A 211 -28.04 43.81 -45.08
N LEU A 212 -27.26 44.42 -45.99
CA LEU A 212 -27.12 45.83 -46.41
C LEU A 212 -26.66 46.99 -45.49
N GLU A 213 -25.66 47.69 -46.04
CA GLU A 213 -25.46 49.16 -46.09
C GLU A 213 -24.71 49.90 -44.96
N ARG A 214 -23.42 50.24 -45.18
CA ARG A 214 -22.93 51.56 -45.68
C ARG A 214 -21.44 51.81 -45.36
N GLU A 215 -20.89 52.76 -46.12
CA GLU A 215 -19.49 53.05 -46.45
C GLU A 215 -18.57 53.60 -45.35
N SER A 216 -17.28 53.59 -45.73
CA SER A 216 -16.17 54.51 -45.38
C SER A 216 -15.32 54.15 -44.15
N ALA A 217 -14.00 54.35 -44.09
CA ALA A 217 -12.92 54.50 -45.07
C ALA A 217 -11.59 54.45 -44.26
N VAL A 218 -10.50 54.03 -44.93
CA VAL A 218 -9.07 54.33 -44.66
C VAL A 218 -8.40 53.77 -43.39
N GLY A 219 -7.28 53.05 -43.59
CA GLY A 219 -6.16 53.09 -42.63
C GLY A 219 -5.18 51.91 -42.58
N SER A 220 -4.19 51.88 -43.50
CA SER A 220 -2.77 51.47 -43.33
C SER A 220 -2.43 50.18 -42.54
N VAL A 221 -1.96 49.10 -43.17
CA VAL A 221 -0.52 48.74 -43.38
C VAL A 221 0.28 48.70 -42.05
N LEU A 222 0.87 47.58 -41.59
CA LEU A 222 2.04 46.91 -42.17
C LEU A 222 2.22 45.47 -41.61
N VAL A 223 2.64 44.59 -42.51
CA VAL A 223 3.10 43.21 -42.33
C VAL A 223 4.55 43.20 -41.88
N THR A 224 4.96 42.31 -40.96
CA THR A 224 6.15 41.46 -41.23
C THR A 224 6.12 40.15 -40.43
N ARG A 225 6.09 39.05 -41.19
CA ARG A 225 6.39 37.68 -40.77
C ARG A 225 7.90 37.52 -40.59
N LEU A 226 8.33 36.70 -39.65
CA LEU A 226 9.58 35.96 -39.75
C LEU A 226 9.24 34.47 -39.82
N HIS A 227 9.59 33.85 -40.95
CA HIS A 227 9.63 32.40 -41.08
C HIS A 227 11.00 31.85 -40.62
N PRO A 228 11.06 30.57 -40.24
CA PRO A 228 12.20 29.92 -39.61
C PRO A 228 13.02 29.06 -40.59
N GLU A 229 14.02 28.38 -40.01
CA GLU A 229 14.81 27.23 -40.49
C GLU A 229 16.02 27.50 -41.39
N GLU A 230 17.18 26.94 -40.98
CA GLU A 230 17.80 25.70 -41.50
C GLU A 230 19.09 25.47 -40.67
N VAL A 231 19.26 24.36 -39.94
CA VAL A 231 19.71 23.01 -40.32
C VAL A 231 20.97 22.99 -41.20
N GLY A 232 22.07 22.43 -40.67
CA GLY A 232 23.25 22.09 -41.46
C GLY A 232 24.40 21.52 -40.60
N PRO A 233 24.91 20.30 -40.84
CA PRO A 233 25.77 19.58 -39.89
C PRO A 233 27.27 19.47 -40.29
N SER A 234 28.07 19.05 -39.30
CA SER A 234 29.17 18.08 -39.38
C SER A 234 30.62 18.49 -39.75
N VAL A 235 31.52 17.75 -39.08
CA VAL A 235 32.93 17.36 -39.37
C VAL A 235 34.06 18.33 -39.01
N ALA A 236 34.79 18.02 -37.93
CA ALA A 236 36.13 17.39 -37.94
C ALA A 236 36.63 17.18 -36.51
#